data_AF-A0A2P4X6C5-F1
#
_entry.id   AF-A0A2P4X6C5-F1
#
_cell.length_a   1.000
_cell.length_b   1.000
_cell.length_c   1.000
_cell.angle_alpha   90.00
_cell.angle_beta   90.00
_cell.angle_gamma   90.00
#
_symmetry.space_group_name_H-M   'P 1'
#
loop_
_entity.id
_entity.type
_entity.pdbx_description
1 polymer ?
#
loop_
_entity_poly.entity_id
_entity_poly.type
_entity_poly.pdbx_seq_one_letter_code
_entity_poly.pdbx_strand_id
1 'polypeptide(L)'
;MATKKGAPCNFSEGDFVLWSRVDARLPGNKLMVRWVGPFRITDEMVQHVSNQGLLLNVERFCDARYNDELSRWELEVSWQGLEDAENSYEGLEELFNDVPAKVAAYVAENSSDGLRAALAAPQE
;
A
#
# COMPACT_ATOMS: atom_id res chain seq x y z
N MET A 1 -15.93 -20.10 0.91
CA MET A 1 -15.18 -18.85 0.71
C MET A 1 -15.17 -18.54 -0.79
N ALA A 2 -15.73 -17.41 -1.22
CA ALA A 2 -15.78 -17.02 -2.62
C ALA A 2 -14.49 -16.26 -2.97
N THR A 3 -13.58 -16.91 -3.68
CA THR A 3 -12.40 -16.24 -4.24
C THR A 3 -12.86 -15.39 -5.42
N LYS A 4 -13.00 -14.07 -5.26
CA LYS A 4 -13.13 -13.19 -6.42
C LYS A 4 -11.79 -13.20 -7.16
N LYS A 5 -11.69 -13.98 -8.24
CA LYS A 5 -10.63 -13.80 -9.23
C LYS A 5 -10.77 -12.38 -9.77
N GLY A 6 -9.75 -11.55 -9.58
CA GLY A 6 -9.68 -10.23 -10.23
C GLY A 6 -9.85 -10.38 -11.74
N ALA A 7 -10.56 -9.45 -12.36
CA ALA A 7 -10.64 -9.42 -13.82
C ALA A 7 -9.24 -9.09 -14.38
N PRO A 8 -8.82 -9.73 -15.49
CA PRO A 8 -7.57 -9.38 -16.15
C PRO A 8 -7.59 -7.92 -16.60
N CYS A 9 -6.44 -7.25 -16.53
CA CYS A 9 -6.26 -5.87 -16.99
C CYS A 9 -6.71 -5.75 -18.45
N ASN A 10 -7.51 -4.74 -18.79
CA ASN A 10 -8.15 -4.60 -20.11
C ASN A 10 -7.43 -3.61 -21.06
N PHE A 11 -6.17 -3.30 -20.82
CA PHE A 11 -5.35 -2.39 -21.62
C PHE A 11 -3.93 -2.95 -21.81
N SER A 12 -3.27 -2.58 -22.92
CA SER A 12 -1.94 -3.01 -23.34
C SER A 12 -1.00 -1.81 -23.55
N GLU A 13 0.31 -2.06 -23.64
CA GLU A 13 1.28 -1.03 -24.02
C GLU A 13 0.86 -0.35 -25.34
N GLY A 14 0.90 0.98 -25.36
CA GLY A 14 0.49 1.78 -26.50
C GLY A 14 -0.98 2.22 -26.48
N ASP A 15 -1.82 1.67 -25.60
CA ASP A 15 -3.18 2.16 -25.39
C ASP A 15 -3.19 3.54 -24.75
N PHE A 16 -4.31 4.25 -24.88
CA PHE A 16 -4.54 5.52 -24.19
C PHE A 16 -5.67 5.37 -23.16
N VAL A 17 -5.41 5.80 -21.93
CA VAL A 17 -6.38 5.71 -20.82
C VAL A 17 -6.71 7.07 -20.23
N LEU A 18 -7.86 7.14 -19.57
CA LEU A 18 -8.29 8.28 -18.75
C LEU A 18 -8.21 7.89 -17.28
N TRP A 19 -7.63 8.77 -16.46
CA TRP A 19 -7.57 8.59 -15.02
C TRP A 19 -8.74 9.29 -14.33
N SER A 20 -9.38 8.59 -13.40
CA SER A 20 -10.49 9.10 -12.61
C SER A 20 -9.96 9.75 -11.32
N ARG A 21 -10.24 11.04 -11.09
CA ARG A 21 -9.96 11.71 -9.81
C ARG A 21 -11.26 12.08 -9.11
N VAL A 22 -11.42 11.64 -7.87
CA VAL A 22 -12.53 12.08 -7.02
C VAL A 22 -12.37 13.57 -6.72
N ASP A 23 -13.41 14.36 -6.98
CA ASP A 23 -13.43 15.79 -6.68
C ASP A 23 -14.16 16.03 -5.35
N ALA A 24 -13.38 16.15 -4.27
CA ALA A 24 -13.90 16.37 -2.91
C ALA A 24 -14.44 17.80 -2.68
N ARG A 25 -14.32 18.70 -3.67
CA ARG A 25 -14.62 20.14 -3.50
C ARG A 25 -16.09 20.50 -3.72
N LEU A 26 -16.95 19.53 -4.03
CA LEU A 26 -18.35 19.78 -4.33
C LEU A 26 -19.24 19.27 -3.18
N PRO A 27 -20.10 20.12 -2.58
CA PRO A 27 -20.97 19.72 -1.50
C PRO A 27 -22.08 18.78 -2.03
N GLY A 28 -22.10 17.54 -1.53
CA GLY A 28 -23.17 16.57 -1.78
C GLY A 28 -22.72 15.12 -1.60
N ASN A 29 -23.65 14.23 -1.22
CA ASN A 29 -23.39 12.79 -0.98
C ASN A 29 -23.17 11.98 -2.27
N LYS A 30 -22.77 12.62 -3.37
CA LYS A 30 -22.58 11.99 -4.67
C LYS A 30 -21.13 12.18 -5.10
N LEU A 31 -20.39 11.07 -5.15
CA LEU A 31 -19.02 11.04 -5.66
C LEU A 31 -19.01 11.56 -7.11
N MET A 32 -18.43 12.74 -7.29
CA MET A 32 -18.16 13.29 -8.61
C MET A 32 -16.71 13.01 -8.97
N VAL A 33 -16.53 12.47 -10.17
CA VAL A 33 -15.22 12.08 -10.70
C VAL A 33 -14.89 12.98 -11.87
N ARG A 34 -13.69 13.56 -11.86
CA ARG A 34 -13.10 14.24 -13.00
C ARG A 34 -12.20 13.26 -13.74
N TRP A 35 -12.46 13.08 -15.03
CA TRP A 35 -11.57 12.34 -15.92
C TRP A 35 -10.42 13.24 -16.40
N VAL A 36 -9.19 12.73 -16.31
CA VAL A 36 -7.96 13.42 -16.71
C VAL A 36 -7.24 12.54 -17.74
N GLY A 37 -6.74 13.16 -18.82
CA GLY A 37 -5.99 12.45 -19.87
C GLY A 37 -6.20 13.07 -21.26
N PRO A 38 -5.82 12.37 -22.34
CA PRO A 38 -5.39 10.96 -22.39
C PRO A 38 -3.91 10.73 -22.01
N PHE A 39 -3.64 9.61 -21.34
CA PHE A 39 -2.29 9.15 -21.01
C PHE A 39 -1.95 7.91 -21.83
N ARG A 40 -0.76 7.88 -22.42
CA ARG A 40 -0.26 6.70 -23.14
C ARG A 40 0.28 5.68 -22.15
N ILE A 41 -0.14 4.42 -22.28
CA ILE A 41 0.35 3.30 -21.50
C ILE A 41 1.75 2.91 -21.99
N THR A 42 2.72 2.89 -21.09
CA THR A 42 4.06 2.30 -21.31
C THR A 42 4.14 0.91 -20.69
N ASP A 43 5.11 0.09 -21.12
CA ASP A 43 5.36 -1.23 -20.52
C ASP A 43 5.58 -1.14 -19.00
N GLU A 44 6.30 -0.10 -18.57
CA GLU A 44 6.52 0.22 -17.16
C GLU A 44 5.20 0.49 -16.42
N MET A 45 4.25 1.20 -17.05
CA MET A 45 2.92 1.45 -16.46
C MET A 45 2.07 0.19 -16.40
N VAL A 46 2.16 -0.71 -17.39
CA VAL A 46 1.46 -2.01 -17.34
C VAL A 46 2.02 -2.82 -16.18
N GLN A 47 3.34 -2.97 -16.09
CA GLN A 47 3.99 -3.68 -14.98
C GLN A 47 3.66 -3.05 -13.63
N HIS A 48 3.69 -1.73 -13.52
CA HIS A 48 3.38 -0.99 -12.30
C HIS A 48 1.92 -1.16 -11.87
N VAL A 49 0.96 -1.02 -12.79
CA VAL A 49 -0.48 -1.17 -12.48
C VAL A 49 -0.86 -2.64 -12.22
N SER A 50 -0.27 -3.58 -12.97
CA SER A 50 -0.46 -5.02 -12.76
C SER A 50 0.15 -5.51 -11.45
N ASN A 51 1.24 -4.89 -10.98
CA ASN A 51 1.84 -5.20 -9.69
C ASN A 51 1.16 -4.47 -8.51
N GLN A 52 0.45 -3.36 -8.75
CA GLN A 52 0.01 -2.50 -7.65
C GLN A 52 -1.38 -2.71 -7.12
N GLY A 53 -2.43 -2.73 -7.94
CA GLY A 53 -3.77 -2.53 -7.36
C GLY A 53 -3.83 -1.39 -6.32
N LEU A 54 -3.36 -0.17 -6.69
CA LEU A 54 -3.22 1.07 -5.89
C LEU A 54 -1.93 1.24 -5.04
N LEU A 55 -1.12 2.27 -5.37
CA LEU A 55 -0.11 2.83 -4.46
C LEU A 55 -0.78 3.67 -3.39
N LEU A 56 -0.59 3.28 -2.13
CA LEU A 56 -1.06 4.00 -0.96
C LEU A 56 0.15 4.49 -0.15
N ASN A 57 0.08 5.72 0.35
CA ASN A 57 1.09 6.21 1.28
C ASN A 57 0.79 5.65 2.68
N VAL A 58 1.84 5.24 3.39
CA VAL A 58 1.73 4.94 4.83
C VAL A 58 1.43 6.24 5.59
N GLU A 59 0.32 6.31 6.31
CA GLU A 59 0.02 7.42 7.22
C GLU A 59 0.78 7.23 8.53
N ARG A 60 0.57 6.08 9.19
CA ARG A 60 1.22 5.70 10.46
C ARG A 60 1.26 4.18 10.63
N PHE A 61 2.09 3.72 11.55
CA PHE A 61 2.04 2.36 12.06
C PHE A 61 1.28 2.33 13.39
N CYS A 62 0.33 1.41 13.51
CA CYS A 62 -0.62 1.35 14.62
C CYS A 62 -0.22 0.32 15.66
N ASP A 63 0.26 -0.83 15.21
CA ASP A 63 0.58 -1.98 16.04
C ASP A 63 1.68 -2.83 15.37
N ALA A 64 2.28 -3.73 16.13
CA ALA A 64 3.25 -4.69 15.66
C ALA A 64 2.93 -6.08 16.21
N ARG A 65 2.95 -7.08 15.34
CA ARG A 65 2.77 -8.48 15.74
C ARG A 65 3.85 -9.37 15.16
N TYR A 66 4.17 -10.42 15.89
CA TYR A 66 4.92 -11.53 15.32
C TYR A 66 3.93 -12.54 14.75
N ASN A 67 4.13 -12.94 13.49
CA ASN A 67 3.36 -13.98 12.84
C ASN A 67 4.16 -15.29 12.90
N ASP A 68 3.76 -16.20 13.79
CA ASP A 68 4.42 -17.50 13.96
C ASP A 68 4.35 -18.38 12.72
N GLU A 69 3.25 -18.33 11.96
CA GLU A 69 3.07 -19.17 10.76
C GLU A 69 4.05 -18.79 9.65
N LEU A 70 4.26 -17.48 9.46
CA LEU A 70 5.19 -16.94 8.47
C LEU A 70 6.59 -16.68 9.05
N SER A 71 6.77 -16.89 10.35
CA SER A 71 8.00 -16.60 11.10
C SER A 71 8.57 -15.21 10.79
N ARG A 72 7.70 -14.20 10.74
CA ARG A 72 8.07 -12.81 10.41
C ARG A 72 7.34 -11.79 11.28
N TRP A 73 7.94 -10.63 11.44
CA TRP A 73 7.28 -9.47 12.03
C TRP A 73 6.40 -8.77 10.98
N GLU A 74 5.22 -8.35 11.42
CA GLU A 74 4.28 -7.57 10.62
C GLU A 74 3.91 -6.30 11.38
N LEU A 75 3.79 -5.18 10.67
CA LEU A 75 3.31 -3.92 11.21
C LEU A 75 1.91 -3.64 10.68
N GLU A 76 1.01 -3.22 11.56
CA GLU A 76 -0.30 -2.72 11.15
C GLU A 76 -0.14 -1.31 10.57
N VAL A 77 -0.45 -1.19 9.29
CA VAL A 77 -0.31 0.02 8.49
C VAL A 77 -1.65 0.71 8.38
N SER A 78 -1.69 1.98 8.78
CA SER A 78 -2.79 2.88 8.44
C SER A 78 -2.42 3.64 7.16
N TRP A 79 -3.33 3.62 6.19
CA TRP A 79 -3.11 4.15 4.85
C TRP A 79 -3.65 5.57 4.71
N GLN A 80 -2.86 6.44 4.10
CA GLN A 80 -3.20 7.85 3.97
C GLN A 80 -4.48 8.07 3.18
N GLY A 81 -5.47 8.67 3.84
CA GLY A 81 -6.77 8.99 3.23
C GLY A 81 -7.76 7.82 3.19
N LEU A 82 -7.47 6.72 3.90
CA LEU A 82 -8.38 5.60 4.14
C LEU A 82 -8.82 5.57 5.62
N GLU A 83 -9.89 4.84 5.92
CA GLU A 83 -10.40 4.66 7.29
C GLU A 83 -9.62 3.56 8.03
N ASP A 84 -9.62 3.58 9.37
CA ASP A 84 -8.91 2.57 10.18
C ASP A 84 -9.37 1.12 9.89
N ALA A 85 -10.60 0.93 9.39
CA ALA A 85 -11.12 -0.37 8.98
C ALA A 85 -10.39 -0.97 7.76
N GLU A 86 -9.64 -0.15 7.04
CA GLU A 86 -8.85 -0.51 5.86
C GLU A 86 -7.36 -0.74 6.22
N ASN A 87 -7.00 -0.65 7.51
CA ASN A 87 -5.65 -0.99 7.97
C ASN A 87 -5.31 -2.44 7.63
N SER A 88 -4.05 -2.69 7.30
CA SER A 88 -3.56 -4.02 6.96
C SER A 88 -2.23 -4.32 7.65
N TYR A 89 -1.96 -5.61 7.87
CA TYR A 89 -0.69 -6.06 8.40
C TYR A 89 0.25 -6.37 7.24
N GLU A 90 1.32 -5.60 7.14
CA GLU A 90 2.34 -5.75 6.10
C GLU A 90 3.66 -6.25 6.70
N GLY A 91 4.46 -6.97 5.90
CA GLY A 91 5.73 -7.51 6.34
C GLY A 91 6.74 -6.42 6.70
N LEU A 92 7.48 -6.61 7.81
CA LEU A 92 8.50 -5.65 8.25
C LEU A 92 9.56 -5.39 7.17
N GLU A 93 10.00 -6.45 6.48
CA GLU A 93 11.02 -6.37 5.43
C GLU A 93 10.54 -5.55 4.22
N GLU A 94 9.32 -5.83 3.76
CA GLU A 94 8.67 -5.13 2.65
C GLU A 94 8.54 -3.63 3.00
N LEU A 95 8.03 -3.34 4.20
CA LEU A 95 7.91 -1.97 4.70
C LEU A 95 9.26 -1.26 4.91
N PHE A 96 10.31 -2.00 5.28
CA PHE A 96 11.64 -1.41 5.43
C PHE A 96 12.25 -1.05 4.07
N ASN A 97 12.00 -1.86 3.04
CA ASN A 97 12.42 -1.54 1.67
C ASN A 97 11.67 -0.31 1.12
N ASP A 98 10.38 -0.17 1.43
CA ASP A 98 9.54 0.90 0.89
C ASP A 98 9.63 2.22 1.68
N VAL A 99 9.57 2.16 3.02
CA VAL A 99 9.52 3.34 3.92
C VAL A 99 10.47 3.23 5.12
N PRO A 100 11.79 3.06 4.91
CA PRO A 100 12.76 2.75 5.97
C PRO A 100 12.78 3.79 7.09
N ALA A 101 12.63 5.07 6.76
CA ALA A 101 12.65 6.15 7.74
C ALA A 101 11.46 6.08 8.72
N LYS A 102 10.27 5.72 8.23
CA LYS A 102 9.07 5.60 9.08
C LYS A 102 9.16 4.36 9.95
N VAL A 103 9.65 3.25 9.40
CA VAL A 103 9.85 2.01 10.17
C VAL A 103 10.85 2.24 11.29
N ALA A 104 12.00 2.87 10.99
CA ALA A 104 13.01 3.18 11.98
C ALA A 104 12.49 4.08 13.11
N ALA A 105 11.70 5.11 12.78
CA ALA A 105 11.08 5.99 13.77
C ALA A 105 10.12 5.21 14.68
N TYR A 106 9.23 4.40 14.10
CA TYR A 106 8.27 3.61 14.86
C TYR A 106 8.94 2.57 15.76
N VAL A 107 10.00 1.89 15.29
CA VAL A 107 10.77 0.92 16.08
C VAL A 107 11.59 1.60 17.18
N ALA A 108 12.05 2.83 16.96
CA ALA A 108 12.73 3.61 17.99
C ALA A 108 11.77 4.00 19.12
N GLU A 109 10.52 4.33 18.80
CA GLU A 109 9.47 4.68 19.74
C GLU A 109 8.85 3.46 20.45
N ASN A 110 8.87 2.29 19.81
CA ASN A 110 8.34 1.05 20.37
C ASN A 110 9.37 0.29 21.23
N SER A 111 8.95 -0.10 22.43
CA SER A 111 9.79 -0.81 23.42
C SER A 111 9.89 -2.33 23.20
N SER A 112 9.60 -2.84 21.99
CA SER A 112 9.67 -4.28 21.72
C SER A 112 11.10 -4.69 21.35
N ASP A 113 11.80 -5.35 22.27
CA ASP A 113 13.15 -5.89 22.03
C ASP A 113 13.18 -6.86 20.84
N GLY A 114 12.11 -7.65 20.66
CA GLY A 114 12.00 -8.61 19.55
C GLY A 114 11.90 -7.94 18.17
N LEU A 115 11.14 -6.84 18.08
CA LEU A 115 11.00 -6.07 16.85
C LEU A 115 12.31 -5.32 16.51
N ARG A 116 12.98 -4.76 17.54
CA ARG A 116 14.28 -4.10 17.38
C ARG A 116 15.35 -5.08 16.91
N ALA A 117 15.36 -6.29 17.45
CA ALA A 117 16.26 -7.35 17.02
C ALA A 117 16.00 -7.76 15.56
N ALA A 118 14.73 -7.86 15.16
CA ALA A 118 14.36 -8.19 13.78
C ALA A 118 14.81 -7.12 12.77
N LEU A 119 14.76 -5.84 13.13
CA LEU A 119 15.26 -4.74 12.29
C LEU A 119 16.80 -4.74 12.19
N ALA A 120 17.50 -5.14 13.25
CA ALA A 120 18.96 -5.18 13.29
C ALA A 120 19.56 -6.45 12.67
N ALA A 121 18.75 -7.51 12.51
CA ALA A 121 19.15 -8.70 11.81
C ALA A 121 19.39 -8.38 10.32
N PRO A 122 20.42 -8.96 9.68
CA PRO A 122 20.60 -8.83 8.25
C PRO A 122 19.36 -9.39 7.55
N GLN A 123 18.68 -8.54 6.79
CA GLN A 123 17.65 -8.97 5.86
C GLN A 123 18.43 -9.58 4.67
N GLU A 124 18.32 -10.89 4.47
CA GLU A 124 19.09 -11.65 3.45
C GLU A 124 18.58 -11.40 2.02
#